data_AF-A0A7S3F2F7-F1
#
_entry.id   AF-A0A7S3F2F7-F1
#
_cell.length_a   1.000
_cell.length_b   1.000
_cell.length_c   1.000
_cell.angle_alpha   90.00
_cell.angle_beta   90.00
_cell.angle_gamma   90.00
#
_symmetry.space_group_name_H-M   'P 1'
#
loop_
_entity.id
_entity.type
_entity.pdbx_description
1 polymer ?
#
loop_
_entity_poly.entity_id
_entity_poly.type
_entity_poly.pdbx_seq_one_letter_code
_entity_poly.pdbx_strand_id
1 'polypeptide(L)'
;MQQVRSALDVPAGYQVLFMHGGAHGQFAAVPLNLAGANAMVPDAPRARSTSIDTGFWARRAAAEHSKYVSVAWGGSSSDAEPIGQMACPQQRDFREARVGTHTSLPDPAVWKYGADDAFIHICANETIHGIEFV
;
A
#
# COMPACT_ATOMS: atom_id res chain seq x y z
N MET A 1 -13.54 -21.62 12.35
CA MET A 1 -13.86 -20.36 11.61
C MET A 1 -14.57 -19.33 12.49
N GLN A 2 -15.54 -19.72 13.33
CA GLN A 2 -16.22 -18.80 14.24
C GLN A 2 -15.28 -18.14 15.27
N GLN A 3 -14.26 -18.86 15.75
CA GLN A 3 -13.31 -18.35 16.75
C GLN A 3 -12.53 -17.11 16.31
N VAL A 4 -12.06 -17.03 15.06
CA VAL A 4 -11.32 -15.83 14.57
C VAL A 4 -12.26 -14.64 14.42
N ARG A 5 -13.48 -14.87 13.88
CA ARG A 5 -14.50 -13.82 13.78
C ARG A 5 -14.87 -13.27 15.15
N SER A 6 -15.06 -14.15 16.14
CA SER A 6 -15.37 -13.74 17.52
C SER A 6 -14.19 -13.07 18.22
N ALA A 7 -12.95 -13.48 17.96
CA ALA A 7 -11.77 -12.90 18.60
C ALA A 7 -11.43 -11.49 18.12
N LEU A 8 -11.77 -11.15 16.87
CA LEU A 8 -11.50 -9.85 16.26
C LEU A 8 -12.77 -8.99 16.12
N ASP A 9 -13.88 -9.39 16.74
CA ASP A 9 -15.19 -8.72 16.67
C ASP A 9 -15.62 -8.37 15.23
N VAL A 10 -15.42 -9.29 14.28
CA VAL A 10 -15.67 -9.03 12.85
C VAL A 10 -17.19 -8.92 12.58
N PRO A 11 -17.69 -7.78 12.04
CA PRO A 11 -19.12 -7.59 11.78
C PRO A 11 -19.69 -8.59 10.76
N ALA A 12 -21.02 -8.79 10.80
CA ALA A 12 -21.70 -9.78 9.95
C ALA A 12 -21.55 -9.55 8.43
N GLY A 13 -21.29 -8.31 8.00
CA GLY A 13 -21.12 -7.95 6.58
C GLY A 13 -19.74 -8.29 6.00
N TYR A 14 -18.76 -8.69 6.81
CA TYR A 14 -17.40 -9.03 6.36
C TYR A 14 -17.21 -10.53 6.26
N GLN A 15 -16.29 -10.97 5.41
CA GLN A 15 -15.90 -12.38 5.26
C GLN A 15 -14.45 -12.60 5.68
N VAL A 16 -14.16 -13.75 6.29
CA VAL A 16 -12.82 -14.18 6.68
C VAL A 16 -12.35 -15.24 5.69
N LEU A 17 -11.30 -14.93 4.93
CA LEU A 17 -10.74 -15.81 3.90
C LEU A 17 -9.36 -16.32 4.34
N PHE A 18 -9.12 -17.62 4.15
CA PHE A 18 -7.80 -18.22 4.29
C PHE A 18 -7.25 -18.50 2.90
N MET A 19 -6.18 -17.81 2.52
CA MET A 19 -5.66 -17.82 1.15
C MET A 19 -4.16 -18.14 1.14
N HIS A 20 -3.69 -18.69 0.03
CA HIS A 20 -2.26 -18.88 -0.22
C HIS A 20 -1.58 -17.55 -0.61
N GLY A 21 -0.26 -17.59 -0.81
CA GLY A 21 0.51 -16.45 -1.30
C GLY A 21 1.05 -15.51 -0.21
N GLY A 22 0.62 -15.70 1.05
CA GLY A 22 1.09 -14.91 2.19
C GLY A 22 0.82 -13.41 2.02
N ALA A 23 1.51 -12.58 2.80
CA ALA A 23 1.33 -11.12 2.77
C ALA A 23 1.65 -10.51 1.40
N HIS A 24 2.75 -10.94 0.76
CA HIS A 24 3.15 -10.41 -0.54
C HIS A 24 2.15 -10.75 -1.66
N GLY A 25 1.52 -11.93 -1.62
CA GLY A 25 0.47 -12.27 -2.56
C GLY A 25 -0.73 -11.31 -2.49
N GLN A 26 -0.97 -10.73 -1.31
CA GLN A 26 -2.05 -9.75 -1.15
C GLN A 26 -1.76 -8.41 -1.82
N PHE A 27 -0.49 -8.04 -2.03
CA PHE A 27 -0.15 -6.82 -2.78
C PHE A 27 -0.67 -6.90 -4.23
N ALA A 28 -0.71 -8.08 -4.85
CA ALA A 28 -1.34 -8.25 -6.15
C ALA A 28 -2.87 -8.43 -6.03
N ALA A 29 -3.33 -9.14 -5.00
CA ALA A 29 -4.75 -9.44 -4.84
C ALA A 29 -5.61 -8.18 -4.61
N VAL A 30 -5.13 -7.22 -3.83
CA VAL A 30 -5.88 -5.98 -3.53
C VAL A 30 -6.25 -5.20 -4.79
N PRO A 31 -5.32 -4.76 -5.66
CA PRO A 31 -5.68 -4.03 -6.86
C PRO A 31 -6.52 -4.88 -7.82
N LEU A 32 -6.28 -6.18 -7.94
CA LEU A 32 -7.07 -7.04 -8.83
C LEU A 32 -8.55 -7.16 -8.41
N ASN A 33 -8.86 -6.96 -7.14
CA ASN A 33 -10.24 -7.01 -6.63
C ASN A 33 -10.86 -5.61 -6.50
N LEU A 34 -10.07 -4.58 -6.15
CA LEU A 34 -10.60 -3.25 -5.84
C LEU A 34 -10.52 -2.25 -7.00
N ALA A 35 -9.65 -2.46 -8.00
CA ALA A 35 -9.48 -1.53 -9.12
C ALA A 35 -10.66 -1.46 -10.10
N GLY A 36 -11.71 -2.27 -9.88
CA GLY A 36 -12.90 -2.31 -10.72
C GLY A 36 -12.68 -3.04 -12.05
N ALA A 37 -13.78 -3.38 -12.73
CA ALA A 37 -13.77 -4.23 -13.93
C ALA A 37 -12.90 -3.68 -15.08
N ASN A 38 -12.70 -2.36 -15.13
CA ASN A 38 -11.95 -1.70 -16.21
C ASN A 38 -10.43 -1.79 -16.05
N ALA A 39 -9.91 -2.16 -14.88
CA ALA A 39 -8.46 -2.22 -14.65
C ALA A 39 -7.74 -3.30 -15.47
N MET A 40 -8.48 -4.28 -16.00
CA MET A 40 -7.96 -5.41 -16.78
C MET A 40 -8.36 -5.35 -18.26
N VAL A 41 -9.03 -4.28 -18.71
CA VAL A 41 -9.43 -4.09 -20.10
C VAL A 41 -8.27 -3.43 -20.88
N PRO A 42 -7.78 -4.03 -21.98
CA PRO A 42 -6.80 -3.39 -22.84
C PRO A 42 -7.31 -2.02 -23.30
N ASP A 43 -6.46 -0.99 -23.23
CA ASP A 43 -6.74 0.41 -23.62
C ASP A 43 -7.75 1.19 -22.75
N ALA A 44 -8.29 0.61 -21.69
CA ALA A 44 -9.08 1.36 -20.71
C ALA A 44 -8.16 2.18 -19.78
N PRO A 45 -8.62 3.35 -19.29
CA PRO A 45 -7.88 4.10 -18.29
C PRO A 45 -7.68 3.24 -17.04
N ARG A 46 -6.41 3.05 -16.64
CA ARG A 46 -6.08 2.32 -15.41
C ARG A 46 -6.70 3.04 -14.21
N ALA A 47 -7.33 2.27 -13.33
CA ALA A 47 -7.80 2.81 -12.06
C ALA A 47 -6.64 3.44 -11.28
N ARG A 48 -6.94 4.50 -10.53
CA ARG A 48 -5.96 5.19 -9.70
C ARG A 48 -6.01 4.63 -8.28
N SER A 49 -4.86 4.51 -7.63
CA SER A 49 -4.75 4.20 -6.21
C SER A 49 -3.78 5.17 -5.54
N THR A 50 -4.09 5.65 -4.35
CA THR A 50 -3.17 6.49 -3.58
C THR A 50 -2.46 5.67 -2.52
N SER A 51 -1.14 5.71 -2.48
CA SER A 51 -0.31 5.10 -1.45
C SER A 51 0.24 6.17 -0.51
N ILE A 52 0.21 5.89 0.79
CA ILE A 52 0.91 6.67 1.80
C ILE A 52 2.24 5.98 2.10
N ASP A 53 3.35 6.72 1.96
CA ASP A 53 4.66 6.18 2.26
C ASP A 53 4.89 6.19 3.78
N THR A 54 4.74 5.02 4.39
CA THR A 54 4.99 4.77 5.81
C THR A 54 6.34 4.11 6.07
N GLY A 55 7.01 3.60 5.02
CA GLY A 55 8.21 2.81 5.15
C GLY A 55 8.38 1.73 4.08
N PHE A 56 9.14 0.68 4.43
CA PHE A 56 9.58 -0.34 3.49
C PHE A 56 8.44 -1.14 2.85
N TRP A 57 7.46 -1.60 3.64
CA TRP A 57 6.37 -2.43 3.13
C TRP A 57 5.37 -1.64 2.30
N ALA A 58 5.07 -0.39 2.66
CA ALA A 58 4.25 0.48 1.82
C ALA A 58 4.86 0.70 0.43
N ARG A 59 6.18 0.92 0.35
CA ARG A 59 6.89 1.05 -0.94
C ARG A 59 6.88 -0.25 -1.75
N ARG A 60 7.03 -1.41 -1.10
CA ARG A 60 6.94 -2.73 -1.75
C ARG A 60 5.54 -2.99 -2.30
N ALA A 61 4.50 -2.69 -1.53
CA ALA A 61 3.13 -2.80 -1.97
C ALA A 61 2.84 -1.86 -3.16
N ALA A 62 3.26 -0.59 -3.08
CA ALA A 62 3.11 0.38 -4.16
C ALA A 62 3.81 -0.07 -5.46
N ALA A 63 5.01 -0.65 -5.36
CA ALA A 63 5.72 -1.20 -6.51
C ALA A 63 4.94 -2.36 -7.16
N GLU A 64 4.30 -3.22 -6.37
CA GLU A 64 3.45 -4.29 -6.92
C GLU A 64 2.15 -3.73 -7.52
N HIS A 65 1.51 -2.76 -6.85
CA HIS A 65 0.28 -2.11 -7.32
C HIS A 65 0.47 -1.45 -8.69
N SER A 66 1.63 -0.85 -8.94
CA SER A 66 1.96 -0.17 -10.20
C SER A 66 1.84 -1.05 -11.45
N LYS A 67 1.89 -2.39 -11.29
CA LYS A 67 1.67 -3.34 -12.38
C LYS A 67 0.23 -3.31 -12.89
N TYR A 68 -0.73 -3.07 -11.99
CA TYR A 68 -2.17 -3.19 -12.24
C TYR A 68 -2.88 -1.83 -12.28
N VAL A 69 -2.46 -0.87 -11.44
CA VAL A 69 -3.12 0.43 -11.26
C VAL A 69 -2.13 1.59 -11.37
N SER A 70 -2.64 2.78 -11.62
CA SER A 70 -1.86 4.02 -11.57
C SER A 70 -1.68 4.46 -10.12
N VAL A 71 -0.47 4.36 -9.59
CA VAL A 71 -0.19 4.70 -8.18
C VAL A 71 0.19 6.18 -8.04
N ALA A 72 -0.53 6.89 -7.18
CA ALA A 72 -0.20 8.24 -6.72
C ALA A 72 0.32 8.21 -5.28
N TRP A 73 1.14 9.19 -4.90
CA TRP A 73 1.63 9.33 -3.52
C TRP A 73 0.83 10.41 -2.80
N GLY A 74 0.23 10.05 -1.66
CA GLY A 74 -0.62 10.96 -0.88
C GLY A 74 0.06 11.64 0.31
N GLY A 75 1.25 11.16 0.68
CA GLY A 75 2.05 11.67 1.79
C GLY A 75 3.25 10.75 2.05
N SER A 76 4.28 11.26 2.71
CA SER A 76 5.48 10.49 3.08
C SER A 76 5.84 10.73 4.54
N SER A 77 6.22 9.67 5.25
CA SER A 77 6.74 9.68 6.61
C SER A 77 8.24 9.99 6.68
N SER A 78 8.90 10.11 5.54
CA SER A 78 10.29 10.56 5.46
C SER A 78 10.30 11.98 4.89
N ASP A 79 11.05 12.90 5.52
CA ASP A 79 11.28 14.30 5.07
C ASP A 79 12.00 14.39 3.69
N ALA A 80 12.12 13.26 2.97
CA ALA A 80 12.54 13.23 1.60
C ALA A 80 11.35 13.57 0.70
N GLU A 81 11.51 14.67 -0.03
CA GLU A 81 10.70 15.11 -1.17
C GLU A 81 10.22 13.94 -2.06
N PRO A 82 9.04 14.07 -2.71
CA PRO A 82 8.32 12.98 -3.35
C PRO A 82 9.19 12.30 -4.40
N ILE A 83 9.27 10.97 -4.33
CA ILE A 83 9.92 10.12 -5.33
C ILE A 83 9.14 10.13 -6.65
N GLY A 84 9.21 11.25 -7.37
CA GLY A 84 9.45 11.21 -8.80
C GLY A 84 10.78 10.47 -9.00
N GLN A 85 10.72 9.37 -9.76
CA GLN A 85 11.82 8.41 -9.97
C GLN A 85 12.24 7.59 -8.74
N MET A 86 11.53 6.49 -8.52
CA MET A 86 12.22 5.26 -8.14
C MET A 86 11.50 4.06 -8.75
N ALA A 87 11.69 3.88 -10.06
CA ALA A 87 11.90 2.53 -10.56
C ALA A 87 12.99 1.96 -9.67
N CYS A 88 12.66 1.02 -8.77
CA CYS A 88 13.65 0.28 -8.00
C CYS A 88 14.64 -0.32 -9.01
N PRO A 89 15.84 0.25 -9.23
CA PRO A 89 16.82 -0.45 -10.03
C PRO A 89 17.32 -1.52 -9.10
N GLN A 90 16.92 -2.79 -9.33
CA GLN A 90 17.26 -3.97 -8.51
C GLN A 90 18.28 -3.64 -7.41
N GLN A 91 17.82 -3.26 -6.21
CA GLN A 91 18.71 -2.92 -5.11
C GLN A 91 19.42 -4.20 -4.64
N ARG A 92 20.54 -4.47 -5.29
CA ARG A 92 21.60 -5.43 -4.94
C ARG A 92 22.39 -4.85 -3.77
N ASP A 93 21.79 -4.74 -2.59
CA ASP A 93 22.46 -4.89 -1.29
C ASP A 93 21.43 -4.59 -0.19
N PHE A 94 21.25 -5.51 0.74
CA PHE A 94 20.31 -5.38 1.85
C PHE A 94 20.85 -4.49 2.98
N ARG A 95 22.09 -4.00 2.86
CA ARG A 95 22.82 -3.34 3.95
C ARG A 95 22.84 -1.81 3.90
N GLU A 96 22.50 -1.20 2.77
CA GLU A 96 22.62 0.25 2.61
C GLU A 96 21.38 0.88 1.98
N ALA A 97 20.26 0.88 2.71
CA ALA A 97 19.21 1.87 2.50
C ALA A 97 19.49 3.05 3.43
N ARG A 98 19.85 4.22 2.89
CA ARG A 98 19.97 5.44 3.71
C ARG A 98 18.60 5.73 4.34
N VAL A 99 18.58 5.62 5.66
CA VAL A 99 17.41 5.77 6.54
C VAL A 99 17.05 7.25 6.60
N GLY A 100 15.95 7.65 5.96
CA GLY A 100 15.22 8.82 6.41
C GLY A 100 14.67 8.56 7.82
N THR A 101 14.58 9.58 8.66
CA THR A 101 14.03 9.47 10.02
C THR A 101 12.51 9.29 9.94
N HIS A 102 12.05 8.05 9.76
CA HIS A 102 10.63 7.65 9.78
C HIS A 102 10.08 7.85 11.20
N THR A 103 9.80 9.09 11.57
CA THR A 103 9.51 9.50 12.96
C THR A 103 8.07 9.96 13.13
N SER A 104 7.44 10.44 12.05
CA SER A 104 6.03 10.82 12.05
C SER A 104 5.49 10.81 10.63
N LEU A 105 4.16 10.76 10.50
CA LEU A 105 3.46 11.12 9.27
C LEU A 105 2.96 12.55 9.35
N PRO A 106 2.81 13.23 8.21
CA PRO A 106 2.05 14.46 8.16
C PRO A 106 0.60 14.19 8.59
N ASP A 107 -0.06 15.22 9.12
CA ASP A 107 -1.48 15.17 9.51
C ASP A 107 -2.32 14.58 8.36
N PRO A 108 -3.19 13.57 8.61
CA PRO A 108 -4.09 13.02 7.60
C PRO A 108 -4.91 14.06 6.84
N ALA A 109 -5.19 15.23 7.45
CA ALA A 109 -5.89 16.33 6.82
C ALA A 109 -5.14 16.94 5.61
N VAL A 110 -3.81 16.79 5.53
CA VAL A 110 -3.01 17.28 4.41
C VAL A 110 -2.73 16.22 3.34
N TRP A 111 -3.18 14.98 3.55
CA TRP A 111 -2.93 13.90 2.60
C TRP A 111 -3.69 14.15 1.30
N LYS A 112 -3.00 13.96 0.18
CA LYS A 112 -3.56 14.15 -1.16
C LYS A 112 -4.02 12.81 -1.73
N TYR A 113 -5.32 12.62 -1.82
CA TYR A 113 -5.93 11.49 -2.52
C TYR A 113 -6.99 12.03 -3.48
N GLY A 114 -7.24 11.31 -4.57
CA GLY A 114 -8.20 11.73 -5.57
C GLY A 114 -9.57 11.11 -5.33
N ALA A 115 -10.64 11.85 -5.65
CA ALA A 115 -12.01 11.36 -5.49
C ALA A 115 -12.31 10.10 -6.32
N ASP A 116 -11.59 9.91 -7.44
CA ASP A 116 -11.70 8.75 -8.33
C ASP A 116 -10.71 7.61 -7.97
N ASP A 117 -10.09 7.66 -6.79
CA ASP A 117 -9.20 6.58 -6.36
C ASP A 117 -10.01 5.34 -6.00
N ALA A 118 -9.63 4.20 -6.58
CA ALA A 118 -10.25 2.92 -6.29
C ALA A 118 -10.02 2.50 -4.82
N PHE A 119 -8.84 2.81 -4.29
CA PHE A 119 -8.50 2.58 -2.89
C PHE A 119 -7.28 3.42 -2.46
N ILE A 120 -7.15 3.57 -1.15
CA ILE A 120 -5.97 4.14 -0.50
C ILE A 120 -5.24 3.00 0.22
N HIS A 121 -3.92 2.91 0.03
CA HIS A 121 -3.08 1.91 0.69
C HIS A 121 -2.18 2.57 1.74
N ILE A 122 -2.20 2.01 2.94
CA ILE A 122 -1.36 2.40 4.06
C ILE A 122 -0.87 1.14 4.79
N CYS A 123 0.41 1.11 5.15
CA CYS A 123 0.93 0.08 6.04
C CYS A 123 0.95 0.63 7.46
N ALA A 124 0.12 0.06 8.33
CA ALA A 124 -0.05 0.59 9.69
C ALA A 124 1.07 0.19 10.65
N ASN A 125 1.75 -0.91 10.38
CA ASN A 125 2.85 -1.40 11.21
C ASN A 125 3.98 -1.86 10.32
N GLU A 126 4.96 -0.98 10.13
CA GLU A 126 6.15 -1.26 9.36
C GLU A 126 7.16 -2.01 10.24
N THR A 127 7.35 -3.30 9.98
CA THR A 127 8.33 -4.10 10.75
C THR A 127 9.78 -3.91 10.29
N ILE A 128 10.00 -3.13 9.23
CA ILE A 128 11.33 -2.82 8.68
C ILE A 128 11.31 -1.35 8.22
N HIS A 129 12.20 -0.52 8.77
CA HIS A 129 12.45 0.85 8.32
C HIS A 129 11.17 1.65 7.98
N GLY A 130 10.33 1.88 8.98
CA GLY A 130 9.09 2.64 8.85
C GLY A 130 8.50 3.00 10.21
N ILE A 131 7.23 3.36 10.21
CA ILE A 131 6.48 3.76 11.41
C ILE A 131 5.47 2.68 11.85
N GLU A 132 5.04 2.79 13.10
CA GLU A 132 3.94 2.02 13.68
C GLU A 132 2.91 2.99 14.27
N PHE A 133 1.62 2.77 13.98
CA PHE A 133 0.55 3.47 14.69
C PHE A 133 0.27 2.74 16.01
N VAL A 134 0.29 3.50 17.11
CA VAL A 134 -0.04 3.03 18.48
C VAL A 134 -1.44 3.49 18.86
#